data_AF-A0A535AY67-F1
#
_entry.id   AF-A0A535AY67-F1
#
_cell.length_a   1.000
_cell.length_b   1.000
_cell.length_c   1.000
_cell.angle_alpha   90.00
_cell.angle_beta   90.00
_cell.angle_gamma   90.00
#
_symmetry.space_group_name_H-M   'P 1'
#
loop_
_entity.id
_entity.type
_entity.pdbx_description
1 polymer ?
#
loop_
_entity_poly.entity_id
_entity_poly.type
_entity_poly.pdbx_seq_one_letter_code
_entity_poly.pdbx_strand_id
1 'polypeptide(L)'
;MRYTPHAFPTLGTIALKKGIALLVIAAAVLAGLLVTPTGAAPNPLTCEGYPQARVFVDSQSWWRATPGMSGTDFGHVHAGACIPERETLSANTQLDVRIMLHDNPGQLEMFEVVYHGADYETDVEFPQTPPFTCPNPGTCERWLQVPIDLSLFNHSGLQELRFRAFVDTPNSNVMIASLDWQVYIENGATRMNQTRLAFPRGKGWYSGSGYCEAGYMSAPLPKVPLSGVWSPRLRMVNHGALDDLPVTGYSVRLDPDFHAEPMNEGTVLRDGPGEFPEQDVPIDTTLLPDGPHRLFLRADCDDPRGSTNSGVLVVSFTTANGSTPTASDTPTSTPSPTLGADSDADGVPDVTDNCPSWPNPTQDLPHWLVPLNDPDCDGFSWAVETSAGTNPVLHCGLDAWPADINNDSFADITDVSAVTGSFGVSVPPAPVRQNVAPDPVDAFVDITDISRLTGLFGQACAP
;
A
#
# COMPACT_ATOMS: atom_id res chain seq x y z
N MET A 1 7.82 22.63 19.86
CA MET A 1 7.49 24.07 19.62
C MET A 1 6.08 24.05 19.05
N ARG A 2 5.04 24.59 19.71
CA ARG A 2 3.65 24.46 19.21
C ARG A 2 3.50 25.19 17.87
N TYR A 3 3.33 24.44 16.79
CA TYR A 3 3.09 25.00 15.45
C TYR A 3 1.68 25.59 15.40
N THR A 4 1.59 26.92 15.40
CA THR A 4 0.39 27.61 14.93
C THR A 4 0.41 27.57 13.40
N PRO A 5 -0.64 27.06 12.74
CA PRO A 5 -0.68 26.99 11.29
C PRO A 5 -0.55 28.39 10.69
N HIS A 6 0.51 28.62 9.93
CA HIS A 6 0.54 29.72 8.99
C HIS A 6 -0.54 29.43 7.94
N ALA A 7 -1.58 30.25 7.95
CA ALA A 7 -2.60 30.22 6.91
C ALA A 7 -1.91 30.36 5.54
N PHE A 8 -2.17 29.40 4.64
CA PHE A 8 -2.01 29.62 3.21
C PHE A 8 -2.68 30.96 2.86
N PRO A 9 -2.05 31.84 2.06
CA PRO A 9 -2.66 33.11 1.70
C PRO A 9 -3.95 32.83 0.94
N THR A 10 -5.08 32.98 1.62
CA THR A 10 -6.38 33.11 0.98
C THR A 10 -6.34 34.37 0.12
N LEU A 11 -6.75 34.24 -1.14
CA LEU A 11 -6.98 35.37 -2.04
C LEU A 11 -7.88 36.38 -1.30
N GLY A 12 -7.27 37.51 -0.91
CA GLY A 12 -7.90 38.50 -0.05
C GLY A 12 -9.16 39.06 -0.71
N THR A 13 -10.28 38.94 -0.01
CA THR A 13 -11.46 39.77 -0.22
C THR A 13 -11.10 41.20 0.18
N ILE A 14 -10.82 42.03 -0.82
CA ILE A 14 -10.65 43.47 -0.64
C ILE A 14 -12.00 44.06 -0.20
N ALA A 15 -12.09 44.44 1.07
CA ALA A 15 -13.16 45.27 1.57
C ALA A 15 -13.04 46.67 0.95
N LEU A 16 -13.93 46.96 -0.01
CA LEU A 16 -14.10 48.27 -0.62
C LEU A 16 -14.50 49.31 0.43
N LYS A 17 -13.57 50.19 0.84
CA LYS A 17 -13.94 51.47 1.46
C LYS A 17 -14.35 52.45 0.37
N LYS A 18 -15.61 52.92 0.46
CA LYS A 18 -16.19 53.97 -0.39
C LYS A 18 -15.39 55.27 -0.29
N GLY A 19 -15.02 55.88 -1.42
CA GLY A 19 -14.56 57.26 -1.47
C GLY A 19 -13.87 57.72 -2.76
N ILE A 20 -14.67 58.06 -3.78
CA ILE A 20 -14.47 59.14 -4.79
C ILE A 20 -13.35 58.97 -5.87
N ALA A 21 -13.80 58.60 -7.08
CA ALA A 21 -13.47 59.09 -8.46
C ALA A 21 -12.04 59.60 -8.78
N LEU A 22 -11.35 59.23 -9.88
CA LEU A 22 -11.73 59.40 -11.30
C LEU A 22 -10.71 58.69 -12.26
N LEU A 23 -11.21 58.15 -13.39
CA LEU A 23 -10.58 57.73 -14.67
C LEU A 23 -9.05 57.58 -14.84
N VAL A 24 -8.59 56.42 -15.33
CA VAL A 24 -7.90 56.24 -16.64
C VAL A 24 -8.24 54.86 -17.23
N ILE A 25 -8.38 54.84 -18.56
CA ILE A 25 -8.97 53.83 -19.45
C ILE A 25 -7.92 52.79 -19.92
N ALA A 26 -8.41 51.56 -20.11
CA ALA A 26 -7.97 50.49 -21.04
C ALA A 26 -6.54 49.90 -20.95
N ALA A 27 -6.51 48.63 -20.52
CA ALA A 27 -5.83 47.55 -21.24
C ALA A 27 -6.53 46.22 -20.92
N ALA A 28 -7.79 46.09 -21.32
CA ALA A 28 -8.47 44.79 -21.40
C ALA A 28 -8.04 44.13 -22.72
N VAL A 29 -6.85 43.53 -22.73
CA VAL A 29 -6.43 42.57 -23.75
C VAL A 29 -6.27 41.24 -23.05
N LEU A 30 -7.35 40.47 -23.08
CA LEU A 30 -7.35 39.05 -23.45
C LEU A 30 -6.04 38.28 -23.19
N ALA A 31 -5.58 38.22 -21.93
CA ALA A 31 -4.69 37.15 -21.51
C ALA A 31 -5.60 35.98 -21.16
N GLY A 32 -5.67 35.02 -22.08
CA GLY A 32 -6.49 33.84 -21.96
C GLY A 32 -6.37 33.22 -20.58
N LEU A 33 -7.53 32.96 -19.98
CA LEU A 33 -7.74 31.84 -19.08
C LEU A 33 -7.30 30.58 -19.83
N LEU A 34 -5.98 30.33 -19.85
CA LEU A 34 -5.45 28.98 -19.91
C LEU A 34 -5.71 28.40 -18.53
N VAL A 35 -6.96 28.01 -18.29
CA VAL A 35 -7.22 26.91 -17.37
C VAL A 35 -6.62 25.72 -18.10
N THR A 36 -5.34 25.46 -17.86
CA THR A 36 -4.78 24.13 -18.10
C THR A 36 -5.72 23.16 -17.40
N PRO A 37 -6.13 22.05 -18.06
CA PRO A 37 -6.87 21.02 -17.34
C PRO A 37 -6.02 20.69 -16.12
N THR A 38 -6.59 20.90 -14.94
CA THR A 38 -6.00 20.43 -13.70
C THR A 38 -5.80 18.93 -13.91
N GLY A 39 -4.54 18.49 -14.04
CA GLY A 39 -4.24 17.06 -14.00
C GLY A 39 -4.94 16.46 -12.78
N ALA A 40 -5.35 15.20 -12.89
CA ALA A 40 -5.94 14.48 -11.77
C ALA A 40 -5.08 14.69 -10.51
N ALA A 41 -5.74 14.92 -9.37
CA ALA A 41 -5.02 15.05 -8.10
C ALA A 41 -4.17 13.79 -7.88
N PRO A 42 -2.95 13.93 -7.31
CA PRO A 42 -2.12 12.77 -7.02
C PRO A 42 -2.87 11.72 -6.20
N ASN A 43 -2.62 10.44 -6.46
CA ASN A 43 -3.22 9.35 -5.70
C ASN A 43 -2.30 9.01 -4.50
N PRO A 44 -2.76 9.21 -3.26
CA PRO A 44 -1.92 9.05 -2.07
C PRO A 44 -1.73 7.58 -1.65
N LEU A 45 -2.37 6.63 -2.33
CA LEU A 45 -2.18 5.18 -2.13
C LEU A 45 -1.27 4.58 -3.21
N THR A 46 -1.50 4.89 -4.49
CA THR A 46 -0.68 4.37 -5.60
C THR A 46 0.59 5.19 -5.83
N CYS A 47 0.67 6.39 -5.25
CA CYS A 47 1.75 7.36 -5.43
C CYS A 47 1.87 7.95 -6.83
N GLU A 48 0.86 7.78 -7.65
CA GLU A 48 0.80 8.35 -8.99
C GLU A 48 0.44 9.84 -8.97
N GLY A 49 0.92 10.58 -9.96
CA GLY A 49 0.62 12.01 -10.12
C GLY A 49 1.45 12.97 -9.27
N TYR A 50 2.31 12.47 -8.38
CA TYR A 50 3.25 13.34 -7.64
C TYR A 50 4.43 13.79 -8.52
N PRO A 51 5.00 14.99 -8.29
CA PRO A 51 6.16 15.48 -9.04
C PRO A 51 7.44 14.66 -8.82
N GLN A 52 7.58 14.06 -7.64
CA GLN A 52 8.69 13.17 -7.31
C GLN A 52 8.27 11.71 -7.48
N ALA A 53 9.21 10.83 -7.81
CA ALA A 53 8.96 9.39 -7.76
C ALA A 53 8.81 8.95 -6.29
N ARG A 54 7.67 8.36 -5.96
CA ARG A 54 7.32 8.01 -4.58
C ARG A 54 6.96 6.54 -4.46
N VAL A 55 7.18 6.00 -3.26
CA VAL A 55 6.79 4.63 -2.89
C VAL A 55 5.87 4.73 -1.68
N PHE A 56 4.77 3.98 -1.67
CA PHE A 56 3.93 3.92 -0.47
C PHE A 56 4.63 3.06 0.57
N VAL A 57 4.87 3.63 1.73
CA VAL A 57 5.51 2.94 2.86
C VAL A 57 4.66 3.15 4.09
N ASP A 58 4.43 2.08 4.83
CA ASP A 58 3.58 2.05 6.00
C ASP A 58 4.41 1.53 7.19
N SER A 59 4.51 2.33 8.25
CA SER A 59 5.06 1.86 9.52
C SER A 59 3.93 1.53 10.47
N GLN A 60 4.10 0.49 11.28
CA GLN A 60 3.12 0.13 12.29
C GLN A 60 3.79 -0.13 13.63
N SER A 61 3.03 0.13 14.68
CA SER A 61 3.33 -0.34 16.03
C SER A 61 2.24 -1.35 16.40
N TRP A 62 2.62 -2.52 16.89
CA TRP A 62 1.68 -3.55 17.34
C TRP A 62 1.85 -3.78 18.84
N TRP A 63 0.73 -3.98 19.53
CA TRP A 63 0.72 -4.38 20.94
C TRP A 63 -0.26 -5.54 21.10
N ARG A 64 0.26 -6.76 21.00
CA ARG A 64 -0.55 -7.98 21.04
C ARG A 64 -0.22 -8.82 22.27
N ALA A 65 -1.15 -9.64 22.72
CA ALA A 65 -0.84 -10.61 23.77
C ALA A 65 0.22 -11.60 23.27
N THR A 66 1.30 -11.82 24.03
CA THR A 66 2.33 -12.78 23.63
C THR A 66 1.72 -14.19 23.65
N PRO A 67 1.95 -15.02 22.61
CA PRO A 67 1.38 -16.36 22.56
C PRO A 67 1.61 -17.17 23.84
N GLY A 68 0.53 -17.68 24.44
CA GLY A 68 0.58 -18.46 25.67
C GLY A 68 0.76 -17.65 26.97
N MET A 69 0.80 -16.32 26.90
CA MET A 69 0.83 -15.42 28.06
C MET A 69 -0.51 -14.70 28.25
N SER A 70 -0.66 -14.00 29.37
CA SER A 70 -1.88 -13.28 29.75
C SER A 70 -1.72 -11.75 29.70
N GLY A 71 -0.94 -11.22 28.76
CA GLY A 71 -0.81 -9.78 28.56
C GLY A 71 -2.04 -9.17 27.90
N THR A 72 -2.00 -7.85 27.70
CA THR A 72 -3.05 -7.13 27.00
C THR A 72 -2.85 -7.18 25.49
N ASP A 73 -3.95 -7.02 24.76
CA ASP A 73 -3.96 -6.81 23.32
C ASP A 73 -4.67 -5.47 23.05
N PHE A 74 -3.96 -4.56 22.40
CA PHE A 74 -4.47 -3.24 22.01
C PHE A 74 -4.38 -3.05 20.49
N GLY A 75 -4.30 -4.13 19.72
CA GLY A 75 -4.22 -4.06 18.27
C GLY A 75 -3.00 -3.28 17.80
N HIS A 76 -3.18 -2.40 16.82
CA HIS A 76 -2.09 -1.68 16.20
C HIS A 76 -2.48 -0.33 15.60
N VAL A 77 -1.46 0.51 15.41
CA VAL A 77 -1.57 1.82 14.77
C VAL A 77 -0.59 1.90 13.61
N HIS A 78 -1.03 2.52 12.53
CA HIS A 78 -0.27 2.73 11.30
C HIS A 78 0.05 4.21 11.10
N ALA A 79 1.20 4.47 10.49
CA ALA A 79 1.56 5.74 9.89
C ALA A 79 2.22 5.46 8.54
N GLY A 80 1.50 5.72 7.45
CA GLY A 80 1.96 5.46 6.09
C GLY A 80 1.74 6.63 5.16
N ALA A 81 2.54 6.72 4.10
CA ALA A 81 2.43 7.79 3.10
C ALA A 81 3.11 7.38 1.79
N CYS A 82 2.84 8.15 0.73
CA CYS A 82 3.69 8.16 -0.46
C CYS A 82 4.95 9.00 -0.23
N ILE A 83 6.10 8.33 -0.25
CA ILE A 83 7.34 8.87 0.30
C ILE A 83 8.33 9.19 -0.81
N PRO A 84 8.89 10.42 -0.88
CA PRO A 84 9.90 10.78 -1.87
C PRO A 84 11.30 10.35 -1.41
N GLU A 85 11.47 9.08 -1.04
CA GLU A 85 12.75 8.55 -0.52
C GLU A 85 13.85 8.76 -1.55
N ARG A 86 14.94 9.43 -1.16
CA ARG A 86 16.08 9.79 -2.02
C ARG A 86 15.74 10.65 -3.24
N GLU A 87 14.56 11.25 -3.28
CA GLU A 87 14.24 12.30 -4.24
C GLU A 87 14.71 13.66 -3.72
N THR A 88 14.70 14.67 -4.59
CA THR A 88 15.05 16.04 -4.23
C THR A 88 13.80 16.88 -3.97
N LEU A 89 13.75 17.53 -2.81
CA LEU A 89 12.81 18.59 -2.49
C LEU A 89 13.53 19.94 -2.58
N SER A 90 13.10 20.77 -3.54
CA SER A 90 13.62 22.13 -3.76
C SER A 90 12.60 23.23 -3.44
N ALA A 91 11.40 22.84 -3.00
CA ALA A 91 10.35 23.74 -2.54
C ALA A 91 9.52 23.07 -1.44
N ASN A 92 8.87 23.90 -0.62
CA ASN A 92 7.87 23.44 0.36
C ASN A 92 6.81 22.58 -0.34
N THR A 93 6.47 21.46 0.28
CA THR A 93 5.54 20.48 -0.27
C THR A 93 4.56 20.02 0.80
N GLN A 94 3.53 19.31 0.38
CA GLN A 94 2.60 18.60 1.25
C GLN A 94 2.76 17.09 1.05
N LEU A 95 2.62 16.33 2.14
CA LEU A 95 2.53 14.88 2.14
C LEU A 95 1.18 14.47 2.70
N ASP A 96 0.52 13.54 2.03
CA ASP A 96 -0.69 12.90 2.51
C ASP A 96 -0.28 11.69 3.35
N VAL A 97 -0.54 11.76 4.65
CA VAL A 97 -0.17 10.72 5.61
C VAL A 97 -1.43 10.00 6.06
N ARG A 98 -1.50 8.70 5.78
CA ARG A 98 -2.54 7.80 6.26
C ARG A 98 -2.21 7.35 7.68
N ILE A 99 -3.12 7.64 8.60
CA ILE A 99 -3.14 7.04 9.94
C ILE A 99 -4.28 6.04 10.00
N MET A 100 -3.99 4.84 10.49
CA MET A 100 -5.01 3.82 10.71
C MET A 100 -4.92 3.28 12.13
N LEU A 101 -6.08 3.08 12.74
CA LEU A 101 -6.22 2.34 13.99
C LEU A 101 -6.92 1.02 13.64
N HIS A 102 -6.31 -0.09 14.04
CA HIS A 102 -6.85 -1.42 13.79
C HIS A 102 -6.94 -2.20 15.10
N ASP A 103 -8.16 -2.53 15.50
CA ASP A 103 -8.52 -3.15 16.79
C ASP A 103 -7.86 -2.43 17.97
N ASN A 104 -7.63 -1.13 17.81
CA ASN A 104 -6.90 -0.32 18.76
C ASN A 104 -7.88 0.52 19.60
N PRO A 105 -8.05 0.21 20.90
CA PRO A 105 -8.93 0.96 21.79
C PRO A 105 -8.40 2.35 22.18
N GLY A 106 -7.18 2.68 21.76
CA GLY A 106 -6.53 3.92 22.10
C GLY A 106 -7.06 5.14 21.35
N GLN A 107 -6.46 6.29 21.66
CA GLN A 107 -6.80 7.56 21.05
C GLN A 107 -5.54 8.19 20.49
N LEU A 108 -5.53 8.49 19.19
CA LEU A 108 -4.46 9.25 18.57
C LEU A 108 -4.63 10.72 18.95
N GLU A 109 -3.79 11.19 19.86
CA GLU A 109 -3.77 12.55 20.40
C GLU A 109 -2.90 13.48 19.56
N MET A 110 -1.85 12.94 18.94
CA MET A 110 -0.83 13.74 18.28
C MET A 110 -0.15 12.97 17.15
N PHE A 111 0.10 13.69 16.07
CA PHE A 111 1.00 13.27 15.00
C PHE A 111 2.20 14.23 14.96
N GLU A 112 3.38 13.71 14.68
CA GLU A 112 4.63 14.48 14.69
C GLU A 112 5.40 14.27 13.39
N VAL A 113 5.98 15.37 12.89
CA VAL A 113 7.03 15.32 11.87
C VAL A 113 8.33 15.76 12.51
N VAL A 114 9.35 14.92 12.35
CA VAL A 114 10.70 15.19 12.85
C VAL A 114 11.64 15.47 11.69
N TYR A 115 12.25 16.64 11.73
CA TYR A 115 13.30 17.06 10.80
C TYR A 115 14.64 16.76 11.46
N HIS A 116 15.37 15.79 10.92
CA HIS A 116 16.59 15.29 11.55
C HIS A 116 17.77 15.38 10.59
N GLY A 117 18.81 16.09 11.03
CA GLY A 117 20.08 16.21 10.33
C GLY A 117 21.20 15.52 11.09
N ALA A 118 22.44 15.71 10.65
CA ALA A 118 23.61 15.08 11.26
C ALA A 118 23.87 15.53 12.70
N ASP A 119 23.45 16.75 13.06
CA ASP A 119 23.74 17.43 14.32
C ASP A 119 22.50 18.12 14.94
N TYR A 120 21.30 17.90 14.40
CA TYR A 120 20.07 18.49 14.91
C TYR A 120 18.85 17.58 14.77
N GLU A 121 17.85 17.85 15.61
CA GLU A 121 16.49 17.30 15.54
C GLU A 121 15.50 18.43 15.84
N THR A 122 14.48 18.58 14.99
CA THR A 122 13.40 19.56 15.16
C THR A 122 12.05 18.87 15.01
N ASP A 123 11.24 18.90 16.05
CA ASP A 123 9.91 18.28 16.08
C ASP A 123 8.79 19.29 15.81
N VAL A 124 7.87 18.92 14.92
CA VAL A 124 6.65 19.67 14.61
C VAL A 124 5.43 18.81 14.96
N GLU A 125 4.68 19.26 15.96
CA GLU A 125 3.48 18.58 16.47
C GLU A 125 2.22 19.02 15.73
N PHE A 126 1.35 18.04 15.44
CA PHE A 126 0.02 18.17 14.86
C PHE A 126 -1.02 17.56 15.83
N PRO A 127 -1.50 18.34 16.82
CA PRO A 127 -2.49 17.87 17.78
C PRO A 127 -3.79 17.47 17.08
N GLN A 128 -4.41 16.38 17.54
CA GLN A 128 -5.67 15.88 17.03
C GLN A 128 -6.79 16.31 17.99
N THR A 129 -7.62 17.26 17.57
CA THR A 129 -8.72 17.77 18.40
C THR A 129 -10.04 17.76 17.62
N PRO A 130 -11.01 16.87 17.97
CA PRO A 130 -10.90 15.84 19.00
C PRO A 130 -9.89 14.73 18.61
N PRO A 131 -9.41 13.94 19.58
CA PRO A 131 -8.55 12.79 19.32
C PRO A 131 -9.18 11.84 18.30
N PHE A 132 -8.37 11.20 17.47
CA PHE A 132 -8.87 10.18 16.55
C PHE A 132 -9.01 8.84 17.26
N THR A 133 -10.20 8.28 17.21
CA THR A 133 -10.55 6.99 17.83
C THR A 133 -11.20 6.08 16.80
N CYS A 134 -11.27 4.80 17.11
CA CYS A 134 -11.93 3.80 16.28
C CYS A 134 -12.84 2.91 17.14
N PRO A 135 -13.97 2.39 16.61
CA PRO A 135 -14.64 1.25 17.23
C PRO A 135 -13.66 0.10 17.45
N ASN A 136 -13.81 -0.60 18.56
CA ASN A 136 -12.99 -1.76 18.89
C ASN A 136 -13.89 -2.96 19.24
N PRO A 137 -13.85 -4.06 18.48
CA PRO A 137 -13.01 -4.29 17.30
C PRO A 137 -13.43 -3.41 16.11
N GLY A 138 -12.49 -3.17 15.19
CA GLY A 138 -12.72 -2.37 13.98
C GLY A 138 -11.46 -1.72 13.40
N THR A 139 -11.58 -1.30 12.14
CA THR A 139 -10.55 -0.54 11.42
C THR A 139 -11.08 0.84 11.04
N CYS A 140 -10.28 1.86 11.30
CA CYS A 140 -10.57 3.24 10.91
C CYS A 140 -9.35 3.88 10.31
N GLU A 141 -9.56 4.66 9.25
CA GLU A 141 -8.52 5.46 8.64
C GLU A 141 -8.79 6.96 8.73
N ARG A 142 -7.71 7.73 8.73
CA ARG A 142 -7.71 9.18 8.58
C ARG A 142 -6.51 9.60 7.73
N TRP A 143 -6.76 10.47 6.77
CA TRP A 143 -5.72 11.11 5.98
C TRP A 143 -5.38 12.49 6.56
N LEU A 144 -4.11 12.71 6.83
CA LEU A 144 -3.56 13.97 7.31
C LEU A 144 -2.82 14.67 6.17
N GLN A 145 -3.11 15.94 5.98
CA GLN A 145 -2.40 16.80 5.04
C GLN A 145 -1.24 17.50 5.75
N VAL A 146 -0.03 16.97 5.59
CA VAL A 146 1.14 17.35 6.38
C VAL A 146 2.07 18.27 5.57
N PRO A 147 2.20 19.56 5.93
CA PRO A 147 3.14 20.46 5.28
C PRO A 147 4.58 20.12 5.67
N ILE A 148 5.46 20.05 4.66
CA ILE A 148 6.90 19.91 4.80
C ILE A 148 7.55 21.25 4.45
N ASP A 149 8.06 21.93 5.47
CA ASP A 149 8.72 23.23 5.34
C ASP A 149 10.23 23.04 5.29
N LEU A 150 10.82 23.32 4.12
CA LEU A 150 12.24 23.13 3.87
C LEU A 150 13.12 24.07 4.70
N SER A 151 12.54 25.16 5.24
CA SER A 151 13.27 26.08 6.12
C SER A 151 13.58 25.49 7.50
N LEU A 152 12.90 24.40 7.89
CA LEU A 152 13.14 23.69 9.14
C LEU A 152 14.35 22.76 9.09
N PHE A 153 14.94 22.54 7.91
CA PHE A 153 16.21 21.84 7.80
C PHE A 153 17.39 22.82 7.93
N ASN A 154 18.25 22.61 8.94
CA ASN A 154 19.45 23.44 9.11
C ASN A 154 20.50 23.21 8.01
N HIS A 155 20.40 22.09 7.30
CA HIS A 155 21.35 21.67 6.27
C HIS A 155 20.67 21.23 4.98
N SER A 156 21.35 21.47 3.86
CA SER A 156 21.01 20.89 2.56
C SER A 156 21.69 19.54 2.36
N GLY A 157 21.32 18.81 1.32
CA GLY A 157 21.80 17.45 1.05
C GLY A 157 20.88 16.40 1.66
N LEU A 158 21.40 15.21 1.94
CA LEU A 158 20.60 14.10 2.45
C LEU A 158 20.20 14.35 3.91
N GLN A 159 18.90 14.48 4.18
CA GLN A 159 18.35 14.66 5.53
C GLN A 159 17.37 13.53 5.84
N GLU A 160 17.02 13.37 7.12
CA GLU A 160 16.01 12.42 7.57
C GLU A 160 14.70 13.14 7.94
N LEU A 161 13.59 12.54 7.55
CA LEU A 161 12.26 12.87 8.07
C LEU A 161 11.75 11.67 8.86
N ARG A 162 11.03 11.94 9.95
CA ARG A 162 10.30 10.90 10.68
C ARG A 162 8.86 11.30 10.88
N PHE A 163 7.95 10.36 10.69
CA PHE A 163 6.56 10.48 11.11
C PHE A 163 6.39 9.70 12.41
N ARG A 164 5.67 10.28 13.37
CA ARG A 164 5.33 9.61 14.63
C ARG A 164 3.85 9.78 14.93
N ALA A 165 3.14 8.68 15.11
CA ALA A 165 1.72 8.68 15.50
C ALA A 165 1.61 8.23 16.96
N PHE A 166 1.17 9.12 17.85
CA PHE A 166 1.10 8.88 19.30
C PHE A 166 -0.31 8.51 19.71
N VAL A 167 -0.46 7.29 20.23
CA VAL A 167 -1.73 6.74 20.70
C VAL A 167 -1.69 6.52 22.20
N ASP A 168 -2.56 7.21 22.92
CA ASP A 168 -2.81 6.94 24.34
C ASP A 168 -3.67 5.69 24.46
N THR A 169 -3.14 4.67 25.14
CA THR A 169 -3.81 3.38 25.32
C THR A 169 -4.59 3.32 26.64
N PRO A 170 -5.58 2.42 26.79
CA PRO A 170 -6.49 2.41 27.95
C PRO A 170 -5.80 2.24 29.32
N ASN A 171 -4.58 1.71 29.37
CA ASN A 171 -3.81 1.57 30.60
C ASN A 171 -2.90 2.79 30.88
N SER A 172 -3.17 3.93 30.24
CA SER A 172 -2.41 5.19 30.38
C SER A 172 -0.96 5.12 29.90
N ASN A 173 -0.62 4.11 29.09
CA ASN A 173 0.63 4.05 28.36
C ASN A 173 0.44 4.63 26.96
N VAL A 174 1.55 5.06 26.38
CA VAL A 174 1.63 5.53 25.00
C VAL A 174 2.17 4.43 24.09
N MET A 175 1.62 4.38 22.89
CA MET A 175 2.05 3.56 21.77
C MET A 175 2.42 4.48 20.60
N ILE A 176 3.55 4.23 19.93
CA ILE A 176 4.03 5.07 18.82
C ILE A 176 4.37 4.21 17.61
N ALA A 177 3.73 4.48 16.47
CA ALA A 177 4.23 4.04 15.16
C ALA A 177 5.14 5.13 14.59
N SER A 178 6.36 4.77 14.18
CA SER A 178 7.35 5.70 13.65
C SER A 178 7.94 5.24 12.34
N LEU A 179 7.73 6.03 11.27
CA LEU A 179 8.33 5.83 9.96
C LEU A 179 9.49 6.80 9.78
N ASP A 180 10.70 6.30 9.62
CA ASP A 180 11.89 7.10 9.34
C ASP A 180 12.33 6.87 7.89
N TRP A 181 12.71 7.93 7.16
CA TRP A 181 13.26 7.83 5.80
C TRP A 181 14.21 8.98 5.49
N GLN A 182 14.89 8.95 4.34
CA GLN A 182 15.76 10.05 3.92
C GLN A 182 15.37 10.66 2.59
N VAL A 183 15.64 11.96 2.44
CA VAL A 183 15.30 12.77 1.28
C VAL A 183 16.40 13.81 1.04
N TYR A 184 16.63 14.22 -0.20
CA TYR A 184 17.56 15.31 -0.49
C TYR A 184 16.85 16.66 -0.36
N ILE A 185 17.43 17.56 0.43
CA ILE A 185 16.91 18.90 0.66
C ILE A 185 17.76 19.94 -0.07
N GLU A 186 17.10 20.76 -0.89
CA GLU A 186 17.67 21.94 -1.55
C GLU A 186 17.00 23.20 -1.02
N ASN A 187 17.51 23.72 0.10
CA ASN A 187 16.99 24.92 0.76
C ASN A 187 18.00 26.08 0.81
N GLY A 188 19.14 25.96 0.11
CA GLY A 188 20.22 26.94 0.11
C GLY A 188 21.12 26.95 1.35
N ALA A 189 20.85 26.10 2.36
CA ALA A 189 21.71 25.97 3.54
C ALA A 189 23.02 25.24 3.21
N THR A 190 23.96 25.28 4.17
CA THR A 190 25.23 24.54 4.04
C THR A 190 24.95 23.04 3.94
N ARG A 191 25.60 22.37 2.98
CA ARG A 191 25.41 20.94 2.75
C ARG A 191 26.05 20.11 3.86
N MET A 192 25.27 19.29 4.55
CA MET A 192 25.73 18.30 5.50
C MET A 192 24.77 17.11 5.50
N ASN A 193 25.26 15.93 5.09
CA ASN A 193 24.40 14.76 4.95
C ASN A 193 24.23 14.03 6.30
N GLN A 194 22.99 13.70 6.65
CA GLN A 194 22.69 12.69 7.67
C GLN A 194 22.94 11.30 7.08
N THR A 195 24.01 10.65 7.55
CA THR A 195 24.46 9.33 7.05
C THR A 195 24.29 8.20 8.07
N ARG A 196 23.95 8.51 9.32
CA ARG A 196 23.68 7.52 10.37
C ARG A 196 22.30 6.92 10.14
N LEU A 197 22.23 5.59 10.08
CA LEU A 197 20.99 4.82 9.85
C LEU A 197 20.19 5.37 8.66
N ALA A 198 20.90 5.74 7.59
CA ALA A 198 20.34 6.38 6.41
C ALA A 198 19.60 5.39 5.50
N PHE A 199 18.57 4.76 6.05
CA PHE A 199 17.68 3.87 5.34
C PHE A 199 16.26 3.90 5.96
N PRO A 200 15.21 3.47 5.22
CA PRO A 200 13.85 3.41 5.73
C PRO A 200 13.69 2.45 6.92
N ARG A 201 12.98 2.91 7.95
CA ARG A 201 12.74 2.14 9.19
C ARG A 201 11.31 2.30 9.64
N GLY A 202 10.68 1.18 9.96
CA GLY A 202 9.39 1.13 10.63
C GLY A 202 9.60 0.69 12.06
N LYS A 203 9.19 1.53 13.01
CA LYS A 203 9.44 1.30 14.43
C LYS A 203 8.15 1.32 15.22
N GLY A 204 8.04 0.35 16.12
CA GLY A 204 6.97 0.26 17.10
C GLY A 204 7.53 0.57 18.47
N TRP A 205 6.90 1.50 19.18
CA TRP A 205 7.27 1.84 20.54
C TRP A 205 6.08 1.67 21.47
N TYR A 206 6.35 1.19 22.68
CA TYR A 206 5.38 1.15 23.75
C TYR A 206 6.02 1.56 25.09
N SER A 207 5.23 2.20 25.96
CA SER A 207 5.72 2.67 27.26
C SER A 207 6.24 1.50 28.10
N GLY A 208 7.53 1.59 28.47
CA GLY A 208 8.24 0.56 29.22
C GLY A 208 8.86 -0.57 28.37
N SER A 209 8.59 -0.61 27.05
CA SER A 209 9.17 -1.59 26.13
C SER A 209 10.24 -0.99 25.21
N GLY A 210 10.21 0.32 25.00
CA GLY A 210 11.12 0.99 24.07
C GLY A 210 10.78 0.70 22.60
N TYR A 211 11.73 0.94 21.69
CA TYR A 211 11.57 0.72 20.27
C TYR A 211 11.93 -0.71 19.85
N CYS A 212 11.05 -1.32 19.03
CA CYS A 212 11.37 -2.43 18.15
C CYS A 212 11.45 -1.91 16.72
N GLU A 213 12.46 -2.33 15.95
CA GLU A 213 12.78 -1.72 14.65
C GLU A 213 12.89 -2.77 13.54
N ALA A 214 12.14 -2.54 12.45
CA ALA A 214 12.31 -3.21 11.18
C ALA A 214 12.92 -2.24 10.16
N GLY A 215 14.03 -2.65 9.52
CA GLY A 215 14.82 -1.80 8.62
C GLY A 215 14.95 -2.38 7.23
N TYR A 216 14.68 -1.54 6.22
CA TYR A 216 14.95 -1.83 4.81
C TYR A 216 16.22 -1.07 4.41
N MET A 217 17.34 -1.75 4.23
CA MET A 217 18.66 -1.11 4.02
C MET A 217 19.03 -0.86 2.56
N SER A 218 18.34 -1.50 1.60
CA SER A 218 18.62 -1.36 0.16
C SER A 218 18.10 -0.05 -0.45
N ALA A 219 18.44 1.09 0.14
CA ALA A 219 18.07 2.40 -0.40
C ALA A 219 18.76 2.68 -1.76
N PRO A 220 18.06 3.23 -2.78
CA PRO A 220 16.68 3.72 -2.71
C PRO A 220 15.62 2.61 -2.80
N LEU A 221 14.41 2.92 -2.33
CA LEU A 221 13.24 2.02 -2.48
C LEU A 221 12.92 1.74 -3.97
N PRO A 222 12.31 0.58 -4.30
CA PRO A 222 11.97 0.23 -5.69
C PRO A 222 10.85 1.14 -6.22
N LYS A 223 11.23 2.09 -7.08
CA LYS A 223 10.31 3.08 -7.71
C LYS A 223 9.82 2.65 -9.09
N VAL A 224 10.38 1.58 -9.63
CA VAL A 224 10.03 1.03 -10.94
C VAL A 224 9.66 -0.44 -10.76
N PRO A 225 8.81 -0.99 -11.65
CA PRO A 225 8.49 -2.41 -11.62
C PRO A 225 9.75 -3.29 -11.64
N LEU A 226 9.76 -4.29 -10.76
CA LEU A 226 10.83 -5.26 -10.59
C LEU A 226 10.64 -6.46 -11.52
N SER A 227 11.74 -7.07 -11.92
CA SER A 227 11.77 -8.28 -12.76
C SER A 227 13.01 -9.10 -12.43
N GLY A 228 12.91 -10.43 -12.48
CA GLY A 228 14.01 -11.33 -12.12
C GLY A 228 14.17 -11.53 -10.61
N VAL A 229 15.41 -11.63 -10.13
CA VAL A 229 15.69 -11.78 -8.70
C VAL A 229 16.00 -10.42 -8.08
N TRP A 230 15.09 -9.94 -7.24
CA TRP A 230 15.29 -8.76 -6.40
C TRP A 230 15.81 -9.20 -5.02
N SER A 231 16.89 -8.61 -4.53
CA SER A 231 17.52 -8.99 -3.25
C SER A 231 17.66 -7.79 -2.33
N PRO A 232 16.57 -7.33 -1.67
CA PRO A 232 16.66 -6.27 -0.68
C PRO A 232 17.45 -6.74 0.54
N ARG A 233 18.24 -5.82 1.09
CA ARG A 233 18.99 -5.97 2.32
C ARG A 233 18.14 -5.49 3.48
N LEU A 234 17.93 -6.35 4.46
CA LEU A 234 16.98 -6.14 5.54
C LEU A 234 17.66 -6.33 6.90
N ARG A 235 17.07 -5.78 7.97
CA ARG A 235 17.49 -6.00 9.36
C ARG A 235 16.34 -5.85 10.35
N MET A 236 16.32 -6.68 11.39
CA MET A 236 15.42 -6.58 12.54
C MET A 236 16.27 -6.77 13.80
N VAL A 237 16.79 -5.68 14.35
CA VAL A 237 17.79 -5.71 15.42
C VAL A 237 17.44 -4.70 16.50
N ASN A 238 18.09 -4.81 17.66
CA ASN A 238 17.93 -3.86 18.74
C ASN A 238 18.20 -2.41 18.27
N HIS A 239 17.27 -1.51 18.60
CA HIS A 239 17.34 -0.09 18.23
C HIS A 239 18.54 0.63 18.88
N GLY A 240 18.92 0.22 20.08
CA GLY A 240 20.16 0.59 20.75
C GLY A 240 20.02 1.62 21.86
N ALA A 241 18.80 1.99 22.29
CA ALA A 241 18.63 2.78 23.51
C ALA A 241 18.71 1.88 24.76
N LEU A 242 19.14 2.46 25.88
CA LEU A 242 19.39 1.71 27.13
C LEU A 242 18.14 0.99 27.67
N ASP A 243 16.95 1.54 27.41
CA ASP A 243 15.69 1.03 27.93
C ASP A 243 14.87 0.26 26.86
N ASP A 244 15.46 0.01 25.68
CA ASP A 244 14.81 -0.81 24.66
C ASP A 244 14.92 -2.29 25.02
N LEU A 245 13.79 -2.99 24.95
CA LEU A 245 13.80 -4.45 25.03
C LEU A 245 14.51 -5.05 23.81
N PRO A 246 15.21 -6.19 23.99
CA PRO A 246 15.83 -6.87 22.86
C PRO A 246 14.77 -7.42 21.90
N VAL A 247 15.10 -7.48 20.61
CA VAL A 247 14.28 -8.18 19.62
C VAL A 247 14.30 -9.68 19.96
N THR A 248 13.13 -10.25 20.20
CA THR A 248 12.91 -11.66 20.55
C THR A 248 12.45 -12.50 19.37
N GLY A 249 11.99 -11.87 18.29
CA GLY A 249 11.65 -12.55 17.04
C GLY A 249 11.55 -11.61 15.86
N TYR A 250 11.51 -12.19 14.67
CA TYR A 250 11.34 -11.46 13.43
C TYR A 250 10.51 -12.23 12.40
N SER A 251 9.93 -11.49 11.46
CA SER A 251 9.21 -12.04 10.31
C SER A 251 9.39 -11.15 9.07
N VAL A 252 9.61 -11.78 7.92
CA VAL A 252 9.69 -11.19 6.58
C VAL A 252 8.74 -11.96 5.67
N ARG A 253 7.72 -11.27 5.14
CA ARG A 253 6.64 -11.89 4.35
C ARG A 253 6.35 -11.07 3.09
N LEU A 254 5.89 -11.75 2.04
CA LEU A 254 5.31 -11.13 0.86
C LEU A 254 3.79 -11.23 0.93
N ASP A 255 3.13 -10.10 0.68
CA ASP A 255 1.68 -9.99 0.54
C ASP A 255 0.84 -10.62 1.66
N PRO A 256 1.19 -10.46 2.95
CA PRO A 256 0.28 -10.88 4.00
C PRO A 256 -0.98 -10.02 4.00
N ASP A 257 -2.11 -10.66 4.26
CA ASP A 257 -3.35 -10.01 4.67
C ASP A 257 -3.85 -10.64 5.98
N PHE A 258 -3.32 -10.11 7.08
CA PHE A 258 -3.63 -10.59 8.43
C PHE A 258 -5.08 -10.31 8.85
N HIS A 259 -5.85 -9.57 8.04
CA HIS A 259 -7.23 -9.22 8.30
C HIS A 259 -8.21 -9.94 7.36
N ALA A 260 -7.70 -10.73 6.41
CA ALA A 260 -8.52 -11.64 5.65
C ALA A 260 -9.16 -12.67 6.59
N GLU A 261 -10.34 -13.16 6.20
CA GLU A 261 -11.01 -14.27 6.86
C GLU A 261 -11.22 -15.38 5.82
N PRO A 262 -10.44 -16.48 5.88
CA PRO A 262 -9.41 -16.80 6.87
C PRO A 262 -8.13 -15.94 6.73
N MET A 263 -7.39 -15.79 7.84
CA MET A 263 -6.15 -14.99 7.87
C MET A 263 -5.16 -15.45 6.79
N ASN A 264 -4.76 -14.53 5.91
CA ASN A 264 -3.75 -14.79 4.89
C ASN A 264 -2.37 -14.34 5.41
N GLU A 265 -1.52 -15.32 5.69
CA GLU A 265 -0.18 -15.10 6.21
C GLU A 265 0.85 -14.61 5.16
N GLY A 266 0.46 -14.60 3.88
CA GLY A 266 1.36 -14.32 2.76
C GLY A 266 2.45 -15.37 2.59
N THR A 267 3.42 -15.09 1.72
CA THR A 267 4.59 -15.95 1.55
C THR A 267 5.65 -15.64 2.59
N VAL A 268 5.99 -16.60 3.45
CA VAL A 268 7.07 -16.44 4.43
C VAL A 268 8.43 -16.52 3.74
N LEU A 269 9.17 -15.41 3.74
CA LEU A 269 10.54 -15.37 3.24
C LEU A 269 11.54 -15.72 4.34
N ARG A 270 11.36 -15.15 5.54
CA ARG A 270 12.19 -15.41 6.72
C ARG A 270 11.32 -15.27 7.97
N ASP A 271 11.50 -16.14 8.94
CA ASP A 271 10.80 -16.09 10.22
C ASP A 271 11.67 -16.80 11.25
N GLY A 272 11.80 -16.25 12.46
CA GLY A 272 12.63 -16.88 13.47
C GLY A 272 12.79 -16.08 14.77
N PRO A 273 13.42 -16.71 15.78
CA PRO A 273 13.69 -16.07 17.06
C PRO A 273 14.88 -15.12 16.97
N GLY A 274 14.91 -14.16 17.91
CA GLY A 274 15.99 -13.20 18.10
C GLY A 274 16.06 -12.13 17.01
N GLU A 275 17.25 -11.60 16.81
CA GLU A 275 17.53 -10.60 15.78
C GLU A 275 17.69 -11.22 14.39
N PHE A 276 17.26 -10.49 13.36
CA PHE A 276 17.68 -10.72 11.98
C PHE A 276 18.81 -9.75 11.63
N PRO A 277 20.06 -10.23 11.49
CA PRO A 277 21.18 -9.36 11.16
C PRO A 277 21.02 -8.78 9.75
N GLU A 278 21.83 -7.77 9.43
CA GLU A 278 21.90 -7.22 8.08
C GLU A 278 22.19 -8.34 7.05
N GLN A 279 21.20 -8.65 6.22
CA GLN A 279 21.29 -9.72 5.24
C GLN A 279 20.42 -9.45 4.00
N ASP A 280 20.90 -9.88 2.84
CA ASP A 280 20.15 -9.89 1.59
C ASP A 280 19.10 -11.02 1.59
N VAL A 281 17.85 -10.68 1.26
CA VAL A 281 16.75 -11.64 1.13
C VAL A 281 16.34 -11.73 -0.33
N PRO A 282 16.82 -12.74 -1.08
CA PRO A 282 16.46 -12.89 -2.48
C PRO A 282 14.98 -13.26 -2.65
N ILE A 283 14.31 -12.54 -3.54
CA ILE A 283 12.93 -12.71 -3.96
C ILE A 283 12.96 -12.87 -5.47
N ASP A 284 12.52 -14.03 -5.95
CA ASP A 284 12.33 -14.24 -7.39
C ASP A 284 10.98 -13.61 -7.79
N THR A 285 11.04 -12.38 -8.31
CA THR A 285 9.84 -11.65 -8.68
C THR A 285 9.16 -12.25 -9.90
N THR A 286 9.84 -13.14 -10.66
CA THR A 286 9.22 -13.86 -11.78
C THR A 286 8.18 -14.90 -11.34
N LEU A 287 8.17 -15.22 -10.04
CA LEU A 287 7.16 -16.07 -9.41
C LEU A 287 5.97 -15.27 -8.86
N LEU A 288 6.03 -13.94 -8.94
CA LEU A 288 4.95 -13.06 -8.54
C LEU A 288 4.16 -12.64 -9.78
N PRO A 289 2.82 -12.52 -9.70
CA PRO A 289 2.03 -11.83 -10.72
C PRO A 289 2.61 -10.45 -11.04
N ASP A 290 2.34 -9.92 -12.23
CA ASP A 290 2.65 -8.52 -12.52
C ASP A 290 1.65 -7.62 -11.78
N GLY A 291 2.12 -6.51 -11.23
CA GLY A 291 1.27 -5.59 -10.45
C GLY A 291 1.79 -5.27 -9.06
N PRO A 292 0.93 -4.78 -8.15
CA PRO A 292 1.33 -4.29 -6.83
C PRO A 292 1.54 -5.44 -5.83
N HIS A 293 2.64 -5.33 -5.09
CA HIS A 293 3.02 -6.25 -4.02
C HIS A 293 3.50 -5.48 -2.78
N ARG A 294 3.56 -6.18 -1.64
CA ARG A 294 3.97 -5.64 -0.35
C ARG A 294 5.03 -6.54 0.28
N LEU A 295 6.18 -5.96 0.59
CA LEU A 295 7.17 -6.58 1.47
C LEU A 295 6.90 -6.15 2.91
N PHE A 296 6.50 -7.10 3.75
CA PHE A 296 6.21 -6.91 5.17
C PHE A 296 7.40 -7.33 6.02
N LEU A 297 7.90 -6.42 6.86
CA LEU A 297 8.98 -6.63 7.81
C LEU A 297 8.46 -6.41 9.22
N ARG A 298 8.71 -7.33 10.15
CA ARG A 298 8.34 -7.19 11.56
C ARG A 298 9.50 -7.60 12.46
N ALA A 299 9.76 -6.77 13.46
CA ALA A 299 10.59 -7.09 14.62
C ALA A 299 9.71 -7.13 15.87
N ASP A 300 9.80 -8.20 16.63
CA ASP A 300 9.04 -8.42 17.86
C ASP A 300 9.96 -8.27 19.08
N CYS A 301 9.53 -7.55 20.11
CA CYS A 301 10.18 -7.54 21.43
C CYS A 301 9.16 -7.91 22.50
N ASP A 302 9.29 -9.10 23.06
CA ASP A 302 8.40 -9.59 24.12
C ASP A 302 8.59 -8.81 25.41
N ASP A 303 7.49 -8.29 25.93
CA ASP A 303 7.45 -7.53 27.16
C ASP A 303 7.20 -8.45 28.36
N PRO A 304 7.91 -8.25 29.49
CA PRO A 304 7.67 -9.00 30.72
C PRO A 304 6.23 -8.96 31.25
N ARG A 305 5.41 -8.01 30.81
CA ARG A 305 3.96 -7.90 31.11
C ARG A 305 3.10 -8.92 30.33
N GLY A 306 3.70 -9.74 29.46
CA GLY A 306 3.03 -10.81 28.72
C GLY A 306 2.43 -10.39 27.37
N SER A 307 2.86 -9.24 26.85
CA SER A 307 2.48 -8.70 25.54
C SER A 307 3.73 -8.51 24.69
N THR A 308 3.57 -8.42 23.38
CA THR A 308 4.67 -8.21 22.43
C THR A 308 4.50 -6.83 21.80
N ASN A 309 5.54 -6.00 21.93
CA ASN A 309 5.67 -4.78 21.13
C ASN A 309 6.29 -5.16 19.79
N SER A 310 5.71 -4.73 18.68
CA SER A 310 6.31 -4.97 17.36
C SER A 310 6.47 -3.71 16.56
N GLY A 311 7.64 -3.57 15.94
CA GLY A 311 7.90 -2.58 14.90
C GLY A 311 7.74 -3.20 13.53
N VAL A 312 6.88 -2.59 12.71
CA VAL A 312 6.57 -3.08 11.37
C VAL A 312 6.93 -2.03 10.34
N LEU A 313 7.54 -2.47 9.24
CA LEU A 313 7.71 -1.70 8.02
C LEU A 313 7.10 -2.47 6.85
N VAL A 314 6.19 -1.85 6.11
CA VAL A 314 5.63 -2.38 4.87
C VAL A 314 6.09 -1.51 3.72
N VAL A 315 6.76 -2.12 2.76
CA VAL A 315 7.23 -1.46 1.53
C VAL A 315 6.41 -1.98 0.36
N SER A 316 5.65 -1.09 -0.28
CA SER A 316 4.99 -1.43 -1.55
C SER A 316 6.02 -1.46 -2.69
N PHE A 317 5.85 -2.39 -3.61
CA PHE A 317 6.61 -2.44 -4.86
C PHE A 317 5.72 -2.97 -5.97
N THR A 318 6.16 -2.86 -7.22
CA THR A 318 5.46 -3.45 -8.36
C THR A 318 6.37 -4.42 -9.10
N THR A 319 5.79 -5.35 -9.83
CA THR A 319 6.46 -6.35 -10.67
C THR A 319 6.02 -6.21 -12.13
N ALA A 320 6.96 -6.45 -13.05
CA ALA A 320 6.72 -6.53 -14.48
C ALA A 320 7.70 -7.52 -15.11
N ASN A 321 7.32 -8.79 -15.17
CA ASN A 321 8.19 -9.88 -15.57
C ASN A 321 8.21 -10.14 -17.08
N GLY A 322 7.43 -9.38 -17.85
CA GLY A 322 7.59 -9.27 -19.29
C GLY A 322 7.36 -10.59 -20.02
N SER A 323 6.12 -11.09 -19.98
CA SER A 323 5.61 -11.91 -21.08
C SER A 323 6.11 -11.28 -22.40
N THR A 324 6.94 -12.02 -23.12
CA THR A 324 7.91 -11.45 -24.07
C THR A 324 7.20 -10.77 -25.23
N PRO A 325 7.44 -9.47 -25.54
CA PRO A 325 7.02 -8.90 -26.81
C PRO A 325 7.93 -9.48 -27.89
N THR A 326 7.36 -10.27 -28.81
CA THR A 326 8.09 -10.76 -29.99
C THR A 326 8.44 -9.56 -30.86
N ALA A 327 9.73 -9.25 -30.96
CA ALA A 327 10.26 -8.22 -31.84
C ALA A 327 9.99 -8.58 -33.32
N SER A 328 9.46 -7.63 -34.09
CA SER A 328 9.60 -7.62 -35.55
C SER A 328 9.56 -6.20 -36.11
N ASP A 329 10.76 -5.74 -36.45
CA ASP A 329 11.20 -4.78 -37.48
C ASP A 329 10.67 -3.34 -37.57
N THR A 330 11.66 -2.45 -37.58
CA THR A 330 11.65 -1.03 -38.00
C THR A 330 11.36 -0.91 -39.51
N PRO A 331 10.54 0.07 -39.98
CA PRO A 331 11.09 1.38 -40.37
C PRO A 331 10.23 2.62 -40.02
N THR A 332 10.90 3.62 -39.44
CA THR A 332 10.85 5.09 -39.65
C THR A 332 9.51 5.81 -39.98
N SER A 333 8.96 6.57 -39.02
CA SER A 333 8.76 8.07 -38.99
C SER A 333 7.56 8.53 -38.11
N THR A 334 7.82 9.57 -37.31
CA THR A 334 7.10 10.23 -36.18
C THR A 334 5.93 11.17 -36.60
N PRO A 335 5.03 11.71 -35.73
CA PRO A 335 4.29 11.24 -34.53
C PRO A 335 2.75 11.44 -34.59
N SER A 336 1.98 10.77 -33.71
CA SER A 336 0.66 11.18 -33.18
C SER A 336 0.39 10.39 -31.87
N PRO A 337 -0.40 10.86 -30.88
CA PRO A 337 -0.44 10.25 -29.55
C PRO A 337 -1.05 8.87 -29.66
N THR A 338 -0.28 7.85 -29.31
CA THR A 338 -0.72 6.46 -29.31
C THR A 338 -1.88 6.34 -28.32
N LEU A 339 -3.04 5.92 -28.83
CA LEU A 339 -4.08 5.28 -28.02
C LEU A 339 -3.39 4.21 -27.16
N GLY A 340 -3.83 4.04 -25.91
CA GLY A 340 -3.27 3.02 -25.01
C GLY A 340 -3.29 1.62 -25.63
N ALA A 341 -2.61 0.67 -25.00
CA ALA A 341 -2.81 -0.74 -25.33
C ALA A 341 -4.31 -1.06 -25.29
N ASP A 342 -4.74 -1.95 -26.16
CA ASP A 342 -6.10 -2.46 -26.33
C ASP A 342 -5.87 -3.98 -26.46
N SER A 343 -5.86 -4.63 -25.30
CA SER A 343 -5.32 -5.97 -25.08
C SER A 343 -6.23 -7.05 -25.65
N ASP A 344 -7.53 -6.79 -25.71
CA ASP A 344 -8.54 -7.68 -26.28
C ASP A 344 -8.92 -7.31 -27.74
N ALA A 345 -8.42 -6.16 -28.22
CA ALA A 345 -8.58 -5.65 -29.58
C ALA A 345 -10.04 -5.27 -29.94
N ASP A 346 -10.80 -4.79 -28.97
CA ASP A 346 -12.20 -4.42 -29.13
C ASP A 346 -12.42 -2.96 -29.60
N GLY A 347 -11.35 -2.15 -29.59
CA GLY A 347 -11.35 -0.75 -29.98
C GLY A 347 -11.43 0.25 -28.82
N VAL A 348 -11.43 -0.23 -27.57
CA VAL A 348 -11.36 0.55 -26.33
C VAL A 348 -9.98 0.36 -25.71
N PRO A 349 -9.22 1.44 -25.44
CA PRO A 349 -7.92 1.29 -24.77
C PRO A 349 -8.08 0.75 -23.35
N ASP A 350 -7.20 -0.16 -22.91
CA ASP A 350 -7.15 -0.82 -21.59
C ASP A 350 -7.33 0.15 -20.42
N VAL A 351 -6.80 1.38 -20.55
CA VAL A 351 -6.90 2.42 -19.52
C VAL A 351 -8.31 2.97 -19.31
N THR A 352 -9.20 2.71 -20.25
CA THR A 352 -10.62 3.11 -20.26
C THR A 352 -11.57 1.93 -20.44
N ASP A 353 -11.03 0.73 -20.62
CA ASP A 353 -11.77 -0.49 -20.87
C ASP A 353 -12.27 -1.08 -19.55
N ASN A 354 -13.56 -1.43 -19.50
CA ASN A 354 -14.17 -2.05 -18.34
C ASN A 354 -13.93 -3.56 -18.26
N CYS A 355 -13.45 -4.18 -19.34
CA CYS A 355 -13.05 -5.58 -19.41
C CYS A 355 -11.79 -5.75 -20.28
N PRO A 356 -10.60 -5.31 -19.83
CA PRO A 356 -9.39 -5.22 -20.66
C PRO A 356 -8.89 -6.54 -21.29
N SER A 357 -9.49 -7.68 -20.96
CA SER A 357 -9.16 -8.99 -21.50
C SER A 357 -10.36 -9.71 -22.12
N TRP A 358 -11.49 -9.03 -22.33
CA TRP A 358 -12.68 -9.59 -22.97
C TRP A 358 -13.34 -8.62 -23.97
N PRO A 359 -13.31 -8.94 -25.28
CA PRO A 359 -13.74 -8.00 -26.31
C PRO A 359 -15.19 -7.54 -26.16
N ASN A 360 -15.41 -6.28 -25.75
CA ASN A 360 -16.73 -5.70 -25.59
C ASN A 360 -16.80 -4.23 -26.06
N PRO A 361 -16.79 -3.95 -27.39
CA PRO A 361 -16.61 -2.59 -27.93
C PRO A 361 -17.66 -1.55 -27.47
N THR A 362 -18.81 -2.02 -26.98
CA THR A 362 -19.90 -1.18 -26.44
C THR A 362 -19.77 -0.90 -24.95
N GLN A 363 -18.80 -1.54 -24.29
CA GLN A 363 -18.54 -1.52 -22.85
C GLN A 363 -19.74 -2.03 -22.04
N ASP A 364 -20.50 -2.95 -22.63
CA ASP A 364 -21.60 -3.64 -21.96
C ASP A 364 -21.02 -4.80 -21.14
N LEU A 365 -21.16 -4.71 -19.81
CA LEU A 365 -20.78 -5.81 -18.92
C LEU A 365 -21.74 -6.99 -19.07
N PRO A 366 -21.29 -8.22 -18.76
CA PRO A 366 -22.17 -9.37 -18.66
C PRO A 366 -23.29 -9.14 -17.62
N HIS A 367 -24.35 -9.94 -17.69
CA HIS A 367 -25.49 -9.79 -16.79
C HIS A 367 -25.21 -10.32 -15.37
N TRP A 368 -24.06 -10.97 -15.14
CA TRP A 368 -23.58 -11.38 -13.83
C TRP A 368 -22.71 -10.30 -13.18
N LEU A 369 -22.42 -10.47 -11.90
CA LEU A 369 -21.56 -9.56 -11.16
C LEU A 369 -20.10 -9.80 -11.55
N VAL A 370 -19.43 -8.74 -12.04
CA VAL A 370 -17.98 -8.69 -12.28
C VAL A 370 -17.29 -8.21 -11.00
N PRO A 371 -16.46 -9.04 -10.32
CA PRO A 371 -15.70 -8.62 -9.16
C PRO A 371 -14.67 -7.52 -9.44
N LEU A 372 -14.13 -6.90 -8.39
CA LEU A 372 -12.97 -6.03 -8.53
C LEU A 372 -11.74 -6.90 -8.88
N ASN A 373 -10.92 -6.49 -9.84
CA ASN A 373 -9.78 -7.25 -10.37
C ASN A 373 -10.18 -8.55 -11.11
N ASP A 374 -11.26 -8.49 -11.88
CA ASP A 374 -11.67 -9.49 -12.88
C ASP A 374 -11.45 -8.85 -14.28
N PRO A 375 -10.26 -9.01 -14.90
CA PRO A 375 -9.93 -8.29 -16.12
C PRO A 375 -10.54 -8.91 -17.38
N ASP A 376 -10.97 -10.17 -17.34
CA ASP A 376 -11.70 -10.80 -18.44
C ASP A 376 -13.22 -10.82 -18.23
N CYS A 377 -13.72 -10.30 -17.11
CA CYS A 377 -15.13 -10.15 -16.80
C CYS A 377 -15.92 -11.47 -16.81
N ASP A 378 -15.27 -12.62 -16.63
CA ASP A 378 -15.93 -13.93 -16.59
C ASP A 378 -16.77 -14.18 -15.32
N GLY A 379 -16.70 -13.22 -14.40
CA GLY A 379 -17.40 -13.25 -13.13
C GLY A 379 -16.55 -13.84 -12.02
N PHE A 380 -15.24 -14.01 -12.14
CA PHE A 380 -14.36 -14.45 -11.07
C PHE A 380 -13.17 -13.50 -10.92
N SER A 381 -12.74 -13.22 -9.68
CA SER A 381 -11.55 -12.39 -9.51
C SER A 381 -10.30 -13.19 -9.85
N TRP A 382 -9.25 -12.45 -10.19
CA TRP A 382 -7.91 -12.99 -10.35
C TRP A 382 -7.48 -13.95 -9.23
N ALA A 383 -7.84 -13.63 -7.97
CA ALA A 383 -7.47 -14.43 -6.81
C ALA A 383 -8.16 -15.80 -6.80
N VAL A 384 -9.45 -15.83 -7.16
CA VAL A 384 -10.21 -17.07 -7.27
C VAL A 384 -9.69 -17.92 -8.40
N GLU A 385 -9.50 -17.33 -9.57
CA GLU A 385 -9.06 -18.03 -10.77
C GLU A 385 -7.65 -18.63 -10.62
N THR A 386 -6.71 -17.83 -10.11
CA THR A 386 -5.36 -18.32 -9.79
C THR A 386 -5.40 -19.49 -8.83
N SER A 387 -6.29 -19.44 -7.83
CA SER A 387 -6.44 -20.51 -6.84
C SER A 387 -7.12 -21.74 -7.43
N ALA A 388 -8.13 -21.56 -8.28
CA ALA A 388 -8.82 -22.62 -8.99
C ALA A 388 -7.97 -23.24 -10.12
N GLY A 389 -6.87 -22.59 -10.49
CA GLY A 389 -6.01 -23.00 -11.60
C GLY A 389 -6.62 -22.71 -12.96
N THR A 390 -7.45 -21.66 -13.07
CA THR A 390 -7.91 -21.11 -14.35
C THR A 390 -7.08 -19.88 -14.75
N ASN A 391 -7.28 -19.39 -15.98
CA ASN A 391 -6.50 -18.30 -16.56
C ASN A 391 -7.20 -16.94 -16.40
N PRO A 392 -6.71 -16.04 -15.52
CA PRO A 392 -7.42 -14.81 -15.16
C PRO A 392 -7.56 -13.71 -16.21
N VAL A 393 -7.17 -13.98 -17.45
CA VAL A 393 -7.18 -13.03 -18.56
C VAL A 393 -7.83 -13.66 -19.80
N LEU A 394 -8.60 -14.71 -19.61
CA LEU A 394 -9.23 -15.46 -20.67
C LEU A 394 -10.68 -15.77 -20.26
N HIS A 395 -11.61 -15.00 -20.82
CA HIS A 395 -13.02 -15.11 -20.50
C HIS A 395 -13.58 -16.53 -20.70
N CYS A 396 -13.21 -17.19 -21.80
CA CYS A 396 -13.70 -18.52 -22.17
C CYS A 396 -12.61 -19.43 -22.72
N GLY A 397 -12.80 -20.74 -22.58
CA GLY A 397 -11.93 -21.76 -23.16
C GLY A 397 -11.49 -22.84 -22.17
N LEU A 398 -10.47 -23.59 -22.55
CA LEU A 398 -9.89 -24.63 -21.71
C LEU A 398 -9.20 -23.99 -20.49
N ASP A 399 -9.62 -24.41 -19.30
CA ASP A 399 -9.08 -23.92 -18.03
C ASP A 399 -9.14 -22.38 -17.91
N ALA A 400 -10.21 -21.80 -18.45
CA ALA A 400 -10.44 -20.36 -18.51
C ALA A 400 -11.47 -19.92 -17.47
N TRP A 401 -12.67 -20.49 -17.53
CA TRP A 401 -13.79 -20.05 -16.70
C TRP A 401 -14.00 -20.98 -15.50
N PRO A 402 -13.90 -20.52 -14.24
CA PRO A 402 -14.08 -21.37 -13.06
C PRO A 402 -15.46 -22.03 -12.96
N ALA A 403 -16.48 -21.46 -13.60
CA ALA A 403 -17.81 -22.05 -13.59
C ALA A 403 -17.92 -23.33 -14.42
N ASP A 404 -17.04 -23.48 -15.42
CA ASP A 404 -16.93 -24.63 -16.31
C ASP A 404 -15.82 -25.56 -15.78
N ILE A 405 -16.17 -26.40 -14.82
CA ILE A 405 -15.25 -27.30 -14.12
C ILE A 405 -14.76 -28.41 -15.06
N ASN A 406 -15.60 -28.81 -16.02
CA ASN A 406 -15.33 -29.93 -16.91
C ASN A 406 -14.75 -29.51 -18.29
N ASN A 407 -14.63 -28.20 -18.55
CA ASN A 407 -14.15 -27.57 -19.78
C ASN A 407 -15.00 -27.89 -21.03
N ASP A 408 -16.33 -27.91 -20.91
CA ASP A 408 -17.26 -28.15 -22.02
C ASP A 408 -17.95 -26.89 -22.55
N SER A 409 -17.51 -25.71 -22.12
CA SER A 409 -18.00 -24.37 -22.45
C SER A 409 -19.40 -24.02 -21.92
N PHE A 410 -19.93 -24.80 -20.98
CA PHE A 410 -21.29 -24.62 -20.47
C PHE A 410 -21.40 -24.93 -18.97
N ALA A 411 -21.72 -23.92 -18.16
CA ALA A 411 -21.90 -24.12 -16.72
C ALA A 411 -23.23 -24.81 -16.43
N ASP A 412 -23.21 -26.09 -16.05
CA ASP A 412 -24.41 -26.87 -15.80
C ASP A 412 -24.34 -27.80 -14.57
N ILE A 413 -25.23 -28.79 -14.53
CA ILE A 413 -25.32 -29.70 -13.39
C ILE A 413 -24.11 -30.62 -13.29
N THR A 414 -23.37 -30.84 -14.38
CA THR A 414 -22.17 -31.67 -14.38
C THR A 414 -21.02 -30.98 -13.66
N ASP A 415 -20.88 -29.66 -13.77
CA ASP A 415 -19.90 -28.85 -13.02
C ASP A 415 -20.22 -28.85 -11.52
N VAL A 416 -21.48 -28.55 -11.19
CA VAL A 416 -21.95 -28.59 -9.81
C VAL A 416 -21.77 -30.00 -9.22
N SER A 417 -22.07 -31.05 -10.00
CA SER A 417 -21.89 -32.43 -9.55
C SER A 417 -20.43 -32.75 -9.25
N ALA A 418 -19.49 -32.23 -10.05
CA ALA A 418 -18.06 -32.40 -9.81
C ALA A 418 -17.64 -31.79 -8.46
N VAL A 419 -18.09 -30.57 -8.15
CA VAL A 419 -17.83 -29.91 -6.85
C VAL A 419 -18.49 -30.65 -5.69
N THR A 420 -19.75 -31.08 -5.84
CA THR A 420 -20.44 -31.86 -4.79
C THR A 420 -19.75 -33.17 -4.46
N GLY A 421 -18.98 -33.73 -5.40
CA GLY A 421 -18.16 -34.93 -5.19
C GLY A 421 -17.06 -34.76 -4.13
N SER A 422 -16.64 -33.51 -3.87
CA SER A 422 -15.63 -33.14 -2.86
C SER A 422 -16.21 -32.31 -1.72
N PHE A 423 -17.54 -32.20 -1.60
CA PHE A 423 -18.16 -31.38 -0.55
C PHE A 423 -17.71 -31.78 0.86
N GLY A 424 -17.31 -30.80 1.66
CA GLY A 424 -16.82 -31.01 3.02
C GLY A 424 -15.36 -31.48 3.09
N VAL A 425 -14.59 -31.31 2.01
CA VAL A 425 -13.18 -31.73 1.92
C VAL A 425 -12.28 -30.51 1.77
N SER A 426 -11.20 -30.46 2.56
CA SER A 426 -10.16 -29.45 2.42
C SER A 426 -9.43 -29.57 1.07
N VAL A 427 -8.90 -28.46 0.60
CA VAL A 427 -8.00 -28.39 -0.56
C VAL A 427 -6.59 -28.17 -0.04
N PRO A 428 -5.71 -29.20 0.03
CA PRO A 428 -5.87 -30.61 -0.41
C PRO A 428 -6.58 -31.53 0.62
N PRO A 429 -7.12 -32.71 0.23
CA PRO A 429 -6.89 -33.42 -1.03
C PRO A 429 -7.89 -33.14 -2.17
N ALA A 430 -8.91 -32.31 -1.96
CA ALA A 430 -9.82 -31.95 -3.05
C ALA A 430 -9.07 -31.18 -4.16
N PRO A 431 -9.52 -31.29 -5.44
CA PRO A 431 -8.94 -30.52 -6.53
C PRO A 431 -9.11 -29.02 -6.30
N VAL A 432 -8.05 -28.23 -6.52
CA VAL A 432 -8.07 -26.77 -6.37
C VAL A 432 -9.15 -26.11 -7.23
N ARG A 433 -9.42 -26.70 -8.41
CA ARG A 433 -10.46 -26.27 -9.36
C ARG A 433 -11.87 -26.27 -8.79
N GLN A 434 -12.12 -26.96 -7.66
CA GLN A 434 -13.45 -27.06 -7.05
C GLN A 434 -13.67 -26.10 -5.88
N ASN A 435 -12.66 -25.30 -5.54
CA ASN A 435 -12.69 -24.29 -4.49
C ASN A 435 -12.63 -22.91 -5.16
N VAL A 436 -13.81 -22.42 -5.55
CA VAL A 436 -14.07 -21.24 -6.38
C VAL A 436 -14.83 -20.14 -5.63
N ALA A 437 -15.11 -20.35 -4.34
CA ALA A 437 -15.68 -19.35 -3.44
C ALA A 437 -15.26 -19.63 -1.98
N PRO A 438 -15.35 -18.64 -1.07
CA PRO A 438 -15.59 -17.21 -1.33
C PRO A 438 -14.45 -16.56 -2.14
N ASP A 439 -14.53 -15.25 -2.36
CA ASP A 439 -13.46 -14.48 -2.99
C ASP A 439 -12.78 -13.59 -1.94
N PRO A 440 -11.52 -13.86 -1.54
CA PRO A 440 -10.65 -14.97 -1.96
C PRO A 440 -11.07 -16.32 -1.35
N VAL A 441 -10.62 -17.43 -1.96
CA VAL A 441 -11.05 -18.80 -1.62
C VAL A 441 -10.53 -19.27 -0.26
N ASP A 442 -11.26 -20.15 0.43
CA ASP A 442 -11.01 -20.52 1.83
C ASP A 442 -10.27 -21.87 2.03
N ALA A 443 -9.87 -22.49 0.92
CA ALA A 443 -9.21 -23.79 0.85
C ALA A 443 -10.08 -24.97 1.33
N PHE A 444 -11.41 -24.86 1.20
CA PHE A 444 -12.33 -25.90 1.60
C PHE A 444 -13.55 -25.96 0.68
N VAL A 445 -13.82 -27.13 0.08
CA VAL A 445 -14.98 -27.26 -0.81
C VAL A 445 -16.26 -27.29 0.02
N ASP A 446 -17.08 -26.25 -0.06
CA ASP A 446 -18.30 -26.12 0.72
C ASP A 446 -19.52 -25.59 -0.06
N ILE A 447 -20.49 -25.03 0.66
CA ILE A 447 -21.73 -24.57 0.08
C ILE A 447 -21.56 -23.27 -0.70
N THR A 448 -20.52 -22.49 -0.41
CA THR A 448 -20.21 -21.25 -1.12
C THR A 448 -19.76 -21.53 -2.54
N ASP A 449 -18.95 -22.57 -2.77
CA ASP A 449 -18.54 -23.01 -4.12
C ASP A 449 -19.75 -23.42 -4.97
N ILE A 450 -20.60 -24.27 -4.40
CA ILE A 450 -21.82 -24.73 -5.06
C ILE A 450 -22.72 -23.53 -5.36
N SER A 451 -22.88 -22.62 -4.39
CA SER A 451 -23.71 -21.42 -4.57
C SER A 451 -23.15 -20.53 -5.69
N ARG A 452 -21.82 -20.41 -5.78
CA ARG A 452 -21.16 -19.63 -6.82
C ARG A 452 -21.41 -20.21 -8.21
N LEU A 453 -21.21 -21.52 -8.38
CA LEU A 453 -21.51 -22.21 -9.65
C LEU A 453 -22.99 -22.10 -10.02
N THR A 454 -23.90 -22.28 -9.05
CA THR A 454 -25.33 -22.17 -9.33
C THR A 454 -25.77 -20.77 -9.74
N GLY A 455 -25.02 -19.72 -9.37
CA GLY A 455 -25.25 -18.34 -9.81
C GLY A 455 -25.01 -18.14 -11.31
N LEU A 456 -24.20 -19.00 -11.93
CA LEU A 456 -23.87 -19.02 -13.36
C LEU A 456 -24.50 -20.22 -14.09
N PHE A 457 -25.46 -20.91 -13.45
CA PHE A 457 -26.08 -22.10 -14.03
C PHE A 457 -26.82 -21.79 -15.34
N GLY A 458 -26.54 -22.58 -16.38
CA GLY A 458 -27.12 -22.46 -17.71
C GLY A 458 -26.47 -21.39 -18.59
N GLN A 459 -25.35 -20.80 -18.13
CA GLN A 459 -24.58 -19.84 -18.91
C GLN A 459 -23.59 -20.58 -19.82
N ALA A 460 -23.44 -20.08 -21.05
CA ALA A 460 -22.47 -20.57 -22.01
C ALA A 460 -21.34 -19.55 -22.14
N CYS A 461 -20.11 -20.03 -22.26
CA CYS A 461 -18.95 -19.19 -22.54
C CYS A 461 -18.31 -19.64 -23.85
N ALA A 462 -18.42 -18.84 -24.91
CA ALA A 462 -17.85 -19.16 -26.21
C ALA A 462 -16.61 -18.28 -26.50
N PRO A 463 -15.49 -18.87 -26.98
CA PRO A 463 -14.31 -18.13 -27.41
C PRO A 463 -14.55 -17.15 -28.56
#